data_AF-A0A535DEQ2-F1
#
_entry.id   AF-A0A535DEQ2-F1
#
_cell.length_a   1.000
_cell.length_b   1.000
_cell.length_c   1.000
_cell.angle_alpha   90.00
_cell.angle_beta   90.00
_cell.angle_gamma   90.00
#
_symmetry.space_group_name_H-M   'P 1'
#
loop_
_entity.id
_entity.type
_entity.pdbx_description
1 polymer ?
#
loop_
_entity_poly.entity_id
_entity_poly.type
_entity_poly.pdbx_seq_one_letter_code
_entity_poly.pdbx_strand_id
1 'polypeptide(L)'
;MPPIGVFTVRRSSIAFIVKDATVDISLAGIFLFGLLPATDPRVVSTMKAIEERLTVKTPIGGIARYENDYYFQVSQDVASVPGNPWFISTLWLAEWYIATARSLDDLERPRALLDWCRTKALPSGVLAEQVHPYTGEPLSVSPLTWSHAAFVSAVQHFARASARIRDKLRTASKAAGESIA
;
A
#
# COMPACT_ATOMS: atom_id res chain seq x y z
N MET A 1 20.14 -4.60 -4.94
CA MET A 1 20.16 -3.27 -5.59
C MET A 1 19.54 -2.26 -4.64
N PRO A 2 20.02 -1.02 -4.58
CA PRO A 2 19.33 0.04 -3.83
C PRO A 2 17.92 0.29 -4.42
N PRO A 3 16.97 0.81 -3.63
CA PRO A 3 15.62 1.11 -4.11
C PRO A 3 15.66 2.08 -5.31
N ILE A 4 14.72 1.95 -6.26
CA ILE A 4 14.49 3.09 -7.18
C ILE A 4 13.98 4.24 -6.32
N GLY A 5 14.71 5.34 -6.37
CA GLY A 5 14.12 6.64 -6.07
C GLY A 5 13.65 6.81 -4.64
N VAL A 6 14.51 6.56 -3.64
CA VAL A 6 14.43 7.31 -2.37
C VAL A 6 14.87 8.78 -2.61
N PHE A 7 14.66 9.32 -3.81
CA PHE A 7 15.20 10.61 -4.24
C PHE A 7 14.16 11.27 -5.13
N THR A 8 13.20 11.99 -4.55
CA THR A 8 12.51 13.01 -5.33
C THR A 8 13.51 14.14 -5.64
N VAL A 9 13.24 14.98 -6.64
CA VAL A 9 14.11 16.12 -6.95
C VAL A 9 13.52 17.37 -6.33
N ARG A 10 14.22 17.95 -5.36
CA ARG A 10 13.84 19.24 -4.79
C ARG A 10 14.76 20.33 -5.35
N ARG A 11 14.16 21.45 -5.77
CA ARG A 11 14.91 22.66 -6.12
C ARG A 11 15.30 23.37 -4.82
N SER A 12 16.60 23.53 -4.60
CA SER A 12 17.11 24.34 -3.47
C SER A 12 16.75 25.82 -3.65
N SER A 13 16.80 26.58 -2.55
CA SER A 13 16.61 28.04 -2.53
C SER A 13 17.60 28.80 -3.42
N ILE A 14 18.67 28.14 -3.86
CA ILE A 14 19.73 28.65 -4.75
C ILE A 14 19.76 27.92 -6.12
N ALA A 15 18.63 27.33 -6.54
CA ALA A 15 18.40 26.72 -7.85
C ALA A 15 19.18 25.45 -8.23
N PHE A 16 19.93 24.81 -7.31
CA PHE A 16 20.46 23.46 -7.52
C PHE A 16 19.38 22.38 -7.35
N ILE A 17 19.49 21.32 -8.15
CA ILE A 17 18.72 20.07 -8.01
C ILE A 17 19.39 19.23 -6.92
N VAL A 18 18.66 18.96 -5.85
CA VAL A 18 19.12 18.10 -4.75
C VAL A 18 18.24 16.86 -4.69
N LYS A 19 18.88 15.73 -4.41
CA LYS A 19 18.21 14.45 -4.14
C LYS A 19 17.50 14.50 -2.79
N ASP A 20 16.20 14.22 -2.77
CA ASP A 20 15.37 14.20 -1.56
C ASP A 20 15.20 12.77 -1.04
N ALA A 21 15.92 12.47 0.05
CA ALA A 21 15.94 11.16 0.70
C ALA A 21 14.62 10.71 1.35
N THR A 22 13.56 11.53 1.30
CA THR A 22 12.28 11.25 1.95
C THR A 22 11.54 10.12 1.23
N VAL A 23 11.16 9.08 1.96
CA VAL A 23 10.33 8.00 1.41
C VAL A 23 8.88 8.48 1.29
N ASP A 24 8.28 8.22 0.11
CA ASP A 24 6.93 8.62 -0.24
C ASP A 24 6.19 7.47 -0.95
N ILE A 25 4.95 7.20 -0.53
CA ILE A 25 4.10 6.13 -1.09
C ILE A 25 3.76 6.34 -2.57
N SER A 26 3.81 7.58 -3.08
CA SER A 26 3.55 7.92 -4.49
C SER A 26 4.54 7.25 -5.45
N LEU A 27 5.70 6.79 -4.96
CA LEU A 27 6.63 5.96 -5.75
C LEU A 27 6.02 4.61 -6.17
N ALA A 28 4.96 4.14 -5.49
CA ALA A 28 4.12 3.04 -5.97
C ALA A 28 3.58 3.30 -7.40
N GLY A 29 3.40 4.56 -7.78
CA GLY A 29 3.02 5.00 -9.12
C GLY A 29 3.87 4.39 -10.23
N ILE A 30 5.16 4.10 -9.97
CA ILE A 30 6.07 3.46 -10.93
C ILE A 30 5.51 2.12 -11.43
N PHE A 31 4.96 1.29 -10.55
CA PHE A 31 4.36 0.03 -10.97
C PHE A 31 2.86 0.16 -11.24
N LEU A 32 2.14 1.00 -10.49
CA LEU A 32 0.70 1.20 -10.67
C LEU A 32 0.36 1.71 -12.07
N PHE A 33 1.22 2.55 -12.65
CA PHE A 33 1.07 3.05 -14.02
C PHE A 33 1.82 2.21 -15.07
N GLY A 34 2.40 1.07 -14.67
CA GLY A 34 3.03 0.13 -15.59
C GLY A 34 4.39 0.57 -16.16
N LEU A 35 5.08 1.55 -15.56
CA LEU A 35 6.42 1.96 -16.03
C LEU A 35 7.44 0.84 -15.79
N LEU A 36 7.33 0.13 -14.67
CA LEU A 36 8.10 -1.08 -14.39
C LEU A 36 7.20 -2.19 -13.81
N PRO A 37 7.54 -3.47 -14.02
CA PRO A 37 6.84 -4.57 -13.38
C PRO A 37 6.87 -4.47 -11.85
N ALA A 38 5.78 -4.88 -11.17
CA ALA A 38 5.73 -4.92 -9.70
C ALA A 38 6.82 -5.80 -9.06
N THR A 39 7.35 -6.76 -9.84
CA THR A 39 8.43 -7.67 -9.47
C THR A 39 9.83 -7.18 -9.84
N ASP A 40 9.96 -6.01 -10.50
CA ASP A 40 11.27 -5.41 -10.77
C ASP A 40 12.03 -5.25 -9.44
N PRO A 41 13.29 -5.69 -9.33
CA PRO A 41 14.05 -5.65 -8.08
C PRO A 41 14.07 -4.28 -7.41
N ARG A 42 14.00 -3.23 -8.22
CA ARG A 42 14.00 -1.86 -7.74
C ARG A 42 12.64 -1.43 -7.20
N VAL A 43 11.54 -1.81 -7.85
CA VAL A 43 10.17 -1.61 -7.32
C VAL A 43 10.01 -2.37 -6.01
N VAL A 44 10.44 -3.64 -5.96
CA VAL A 44 10.39 -4.46 -4.75
C VAL A 44 11.14 -3.79 -3.60
N SER A 45 12.35 -3.30 -3.86
CA SER A 45 13.14 -2.61 -2.84
C SER A 45 12.48 -1.30 -2.38
N THR A 46 11.81 -0.57 -3.27
CA THR A 46 11.10 0.67 -2.94
C THR A 46 9.86 0.39 -2.09
N MET A 47 9.03 -0.56 -2.49
CA MET A 47 7.80 -0.90 -1.76
C MET A 47 8.09 -1.50 -0.37
N LYS A 48 9.18 -2.26 -0.23
CA LYS A 48 9.65 -2.71 1.09
C LYS A 48 10.10 -1.54 1.98
N ALA A 49 10.84 -0.57 1.44
CA ALA A 49 11.27 0.60 2.20
C ALA A 49 10.07 1.48 2.61
N ILE A 50 9.07 1.61 1.72
CA ILE A 50 7.78 2.25 2.00
C ILE A 50 7.09 1.56 3.18
N GLU A 51 6.91 0.24 3.14
CA GLU A 51 6.24 -0.47 4.23
C GLU A 51 7.01 -0.34 5.54
N GLU A 52 8.33 -0.48 5.52
CA GLU A 52 9.16 -0.38 6.71
C GLU A 52 9.07 1.01 7.37
N ARG A 53 9.12 2.08 6.57
CA ARG A 53 9.26 3.45 7.09
C ARG A 53 7.95 4.21 7.24
N LEU A 54 6.94 3.89 6.43
CA LEU A 54 5.66 4.60 6.43
C LEU A 54 4.56 3.86 7.21
N THR A 55 4.82 2.64 7.70
CA THR A 55 3.87 1.97 8.60
C THR A 55 3.74 2.72 9.92
N VAL A 56 2.49 3.01 10.29
CA VAL A 56 2.13 3.56 11.59
C VAL A 56 2.20 2.45 12.63
N LYS A 57 3.11 2.58 13.61
CA LYS A 57 3.46 1.52 14.58
C LYS A 57 2.59 1.53 15.85
N THR A 58 1.40 2.12 15.77
CA THR A 58 0.38 2.05 16.81
C THR A 58 -0.55 0.86 16.55
N PRO A 59 -1.41 0.47 17.50
CA PRO A 59 -2.46 -0.51 17.24
C PRO A 59 -3.44 -0.11 16.11
N ILE A 60 -3.46 1.17 15.70
CA ILE A 60 -4.28 1.60 14.58
C ILE A 60 -3.73 1.07 13.26
N GLY A 61 -2.41 1.04 13.05
CA GLY A 61 -1.80 0.59 11.80
C GLY A 61 -2.06 1.50 10.60
N GLY A 62 -1.85 0.97 9.40
CA GLY A 62 -1.99 1.72 8.13
C GLY A 62 -0.68 2.39 7.69
N ILE A 63 -0.72 3.01 6.52
CA ILE A 63 0.46 3.58 5.85
C ILE A 63 0.30 5.11 5.72
N ALA A 64 1.32 5.85 6.15
CA ALA A 64 1.41 7.30 5.95
C ALA A 64 1.76 7.66 4.49
N ARG A 65 1.63 8.94 4.11
CA ARG A 65 2.01 9.37 2.75
C ARG A 65 3.52 9.44 2.56
N TYR A 66 4.21 10.13 3.46
CA TYR A 66 5.66 10.28 3.48
C TYR A 66 6.12 10.55 4.92
N GLU A 67 7.43 10.52 5.16
CA GLU A 67 8.01 10.73 6.49
C GLU A 67 7.80 12.18 6.99
N ASN A 68 7.32 12.34 8.22
CA ASN A 68 7.00 13.61 8.86
C ASN A 68 5.96 14.45 8.08
N ASP A 69 4.89 13.80 7.63
CA ASP A 69 3.80 14.48 6.93
C ASP A 69 3.05 15.46 7.85
N TYR A 70 3.20 16.76 7.56
CA TYR A 70 2.67 17.86 8.37
C TYR A 70 1.16 18.06 8.23
N TYR A 71 0.53 17.51 7.18
CA TYR A 71 -0.88 17.78 6.90
C TYR A 71 -1.78 17.01 7.87
N PHE A 72 -2.55 17.75 8.69
CA PHE A 72 -3.31 17.21 9.83
C PHE A 72 -2.46 16.40 10.83
N GLN A 73 -1.14 16.63 10.88
CA GLN A 73 -0.23 15.84 11.71
C GLN A 73 -0.68 15.80 13.18
N VAL A 74 -0.94 14.58 13.67
CA VAL A 74 -1.38 14.35 15.05
C VAL A 74 -0.21 14.14 16.00
N SER A 75 0.88 13.52 15.53
CA SER A 75 2.00 13.12 16.38
C SER A 75 3.32 13.72 15.93
N GLN A 76 4.13 14.12 16.91
CA GLN A 76 5.54 14.50 16.71
C GLN A 76 6.50 13.31 16.92
N ASP A 77 6.00 12.16 17.37
CA ASP A 77 6.80 10.92 17.42
C ASP A 77 6.86 10.29 16.01
N VAL A 78 7.69 10.87 15.15
CA VAL A 78 7.87 10.44 13.76
C VAL A 78 8.40 9.00 13.65
N ALA A 79 9.11 8.51 14.67
CA ALA A 79 9.67 7.16 14.67
C ALA A 79 8.59 6.07 14.76
N SER A 80 7.51 6.34 15.48
CA SER A 80 6.35 5.46 15.62
C SER A 80 5.22 5.83 14.66
N VAL A 81 5.02 7.12 14.39
CA VAL A 81 3.94 7.67 13.57
C VAL A 81 4.56 8.62 12.53
N PRO A 82 5.02 8.09 11.38
CA PRO A 82 5.64 8.89 10.33
C PRO A 82 4.68 9.93 9.74
N GLY A 83 3.38 9.70 9.87
CA GLY A 83 2.27 10.59 9.53
C GLY A 83 0.96 9.90 9.89
N ASN A 84 -0.17 10.57 9.69
CA ASN A 84 -1.46 9.89 9.84
C ASN A 84 -1.57 8.77 8.79
N PRO A 85 -2.20 7.63 9.11
CA PRO A 85 -2.49 6.60 8.11
C PRO A 85 -3.58 7.06 7.13
N TRP A 86 -3.37 6.76 5.84
CA TRP A 86 -4.31 7.06 4.75
C TRP A 86 -4.87 5.77 4.16
N PHE A 87 -6.15 5.80 3.77
CA PHE A 87 -6.76 4.66 3.07
C PHE A 87 -6.04 4.39 1.74
N ILE A 88 -5.82 5.43 0.93
CA ILE A 88 -5.19 5.30 -0.39
C ILE A 88 -3.78 4.73 -0.28
N SER A 89 -2.95 5.25 0.64
CA SER A 89 -1.58 4.76 0.86
C SER A 89 -1.57 3.29 1.26
N THR A 90 -2.46 2.90 2.16
CA THR A 90 -2.61 1.51 2.62
C THR A 90 -3.06 0.59 1.47
N LEU A 91 -3.95 1.08 0.61
CA LEU A 91 -4.45 0.36 -0.55
C LEU A 91 -3.40 0.22 -1.66
N TRP A 92 -2.52 1.21 -1.88
CA TRP A 92 -1.43 1.09 -2.84
C TRP A 92 -0.38 0.05 -2.40
N LEU A 93 -0.13 -0.08 -1.10
CA LEU A 93 0.67 -1.20 -0.59
C LEU A 93 -0.04 -2.55 -0.82
N ALA A 94 -1.36 -2.61 -0.62
CA ALA A 94 -2.14 -3.81 -0.90
C ALA A 94 -2.08 -4.20 -2.39
N GLU A 95 -2.21 -3.23 -3.30
CA GLU A 95 -2.09 -3.44 -4.76
C GLU A 95 -0.73 -4.04 -5.14
N TRP A 96 0.37 -3.59 -4.51
CA TRP A 96 1.69 -4.18 -4.77
C TRP A 96 1.77 -5.64 -4.30
N TYR A 97 1.26 -5.94 -3.11
CA TYR A 97 1.18 -7.31 -2.61
C TYR A 97 0.30 -8.20 -3.50
N ILE A 98 -0.84 -7.70 -3.98
CA ILE A 98 -1.72 -8.41 -4.93
C ILE A 98 -0.98 -8.69 -6.24
N ALA A 99 -0.28 -7.68 -6.78
CA ALA A 99 0.42 -7.78 -8.05
C ALA A 99 1.61 -8.76 -8.01
N THR A 100 2.21 -8.96 -6.83
CA THR A 100 3.36 -9.85 -6.64
C THR A 100 3.00 -11.26 -6.16
N ALA A 101 1.74 -11.49 -5.77
CA ALA A 101 1.27 -12.77 -5.25
C ALA A 101 1.34 -13.93 -6.26
N ARG A 102 1.96 -15.03 -5.82
CA ARG A 102 2.16 -16.28 -6.57
C ARG A 102 1.38 -17.44 -5.95
N SER A 103 1.13 -17.39 -4.64
CA SER A 103 0.42 -18.40 -3.86
C SER A 103 -0.81 -17.81 -3.15
N LEU A 104 -1.64 -18.68 -2.56
CA LEU A 104 -2.76 -18.22 -1.72
C LEU A 104 -2.29 -17.61 -0.40
N ASP A 105 -1.13 -18.03 0.10
CA ASP A 105 -0.52 -17.50 1.32
C ASP A 105 -0.02 -16.07 1.08
N ASP A 106 0.50 -15.77 -0.12
CA ASP A 106 0.90 -14.41 -0.51
C ASP A 106 -0.29 -13.43 -0.49
N LEU A 107 -1.54 -13.93 -0.53
CA LEU A 107 -2.75 -13.12 -0.46
C LEU A 107 -3.19 -12.81 0.98
N GLU A 108 -2.52 -13.30 2.02
CA GLU A 108 -2.83 -12.97 3.41
C GLU A 108 -2.56 -11.51 3.73
N ARG A 109 -1.37 -11.01 3.35
CA ARG A 109 -0.98 -9.62 3.61
C ARG A 109 -1.90 -8.58 2.93
N PRO A 110 -2.21 -8.68 1.62
CA PRO A 110 -3.14 -7.72 1.01
C PRO A 110 -4.57 -7.87 1.55
N ARG A 111 -5.00 -9.08 1.94
CA ARG A 111 -6.29 -9.27 2.62
C ARG A 111 -6.32 -8.52 3.95
N ALA A 112 -5.27 -8.61 4.76
CA ALA A 112 -5.18 -7.87 6.02
C ALA A 112 -5.23 -6.35 5.83
N LEU A 113 -4.64 -5.82 4.75
CA LEU A 113 -4.71 -4.39 4.40
C LEU A 113 -6.12 -3.97 3.94
N LEU A 114 -6.82 -4.81 3.17
CA LEU A 114 -8.22 -4.59 2.80
C LEU A 114 -9.15 -4.66 4.03
N ASP A 115 -8.93 -5.63 4.92
CA ASP A 115 -9.65 -5.77 6.17
C ASP A 115 -9.38 -4.57 7.09
N TRP A 116 -8.15 -4.04 7.11
CA TRP A 116 -7.83 -2.80 7.81
C TRP A 116 -8.74 -1.66 7.32
N CYS A 117 -8.85 -1.45 6.00
CA CYS A 117 -9.75 -0.42 5.45
C CYS A 117 -11.20 -0.65 5.87
N ARG A 118 -11.69 -1.91 5.86
CA ARG A 118 -13.03 -2.25 6.34
C ARG A 118 -13.22 -1.88 7.81
N THR A 119 -12.24 -2.18 8.68
CA THR A 119 -12.33 -1.90 10.12
C THR A 119 -12.22 -0.42 10.47
N LYS A 120 -11.64 0.41 9.60
CA LYS A 120 -11.52 1.86 9.80
C LYS A 120 -12.61 2.67 9.09
N ALA A 121 -13.50 2.02 8.34
CA ALA A 121 -14.65 2.68 7.76
C ALA A 121 -15.56 3.23 8.87
N LEU A 122 -16.26 4.34 8.59
CA LEU A 122 -17.33 4.82 9.46
C LEU A 122 -18.44 3.76 9.56
N PRO A 123 -19.33 3.81 10.57
CA PRO A 123 -20.47 2.88 10.68
C PRO A 123 -21.35 2.81 9.42
N SER A 124 -21.39 3.87 8.62
CA SER A 124 -22.08 3.93 7.32
C SER A 124 -21.37 3.19 6.18
N GLY A 125 -20.14 2.71 6.39
CA GLY A 125 -19.25 2.17 5.36
C GLY A 125 -18.44 3.23 4.60
N VAL A 126 -18.58 4.52 4.96
CA VAL A 126 -17.83 5.62 4.33
C VAL A 126 -16.35 5.56 4.71
N LEU A 127 -15.47 5.77 3.72
CA LEU A 127 -14.03 5.92 3.89
C LEU A 127 -13.64 7.39 3.85
N ALA A 128 -13.01 7.86 4.92
CA ALA A 128 -12.42 9.20 4.99
C ALA A 128 -11.12 9.26 4.17
N GLU A 129 -10.48 10.43 4.18
CA GLU A 129 -9.12 10.59 3.66
C GLU A 129 -8.08 9.95 4.58
N GLN A 130 -8.16 10.26 5.88
CA GLN A 130 -7.19 9.87 6.89
C GLN A 130 -7.86 9.23 8.10
N VAL A 131 -7.06 8.53 8.89
CA VAL A 131 -7.47 7.94 10.16
C VAL A 131 -6.55 8.47 11.26
N HIS A 132 -7.09 8.82 12.42
CA HIS A 132 -6.31 9.28 13.57
C HIS A 132 -5.39 8.15 14.07
N PRO A 133 -4.07 8.37 14.19
CA PRO A 133 -3.10 7.30 14.44
C PRO A 133 -3.21 6.66 15.83
N TYR A 134 -3.89 7.30 16.79
CA TYR A 134 -4.13 6.75 18.13
C TYR A 134 -5.56 6.28 18.40
N THR A 135 -6.58 7.07 18.02
CA THR A 135 -8.00 6.75 18.30
C THR A 135 -8.69 5.95 17.20
N GLY A 136 -8.19 6.03 15.95
CA GLY A 136 -8.84 5.41 14.80
C GLY A 136 -10.03 6.21 14.24
N GLU A 137 -10.30 7.41 14.76
CA GLU A 137 -11.37 8.29 14.26
C GLU A 137 -11.03 8.84 12.86
N PRO A 138 -12.03 9.14 12.02
CA PRO A 138 -11.77 9.74 10.72
C PRO A 138 -11.19 11.15 10.87
N LEU A 139 -10.21 11.48 10.03
CA LEU A 139 -9.63 12.81 9.92
C LEU A 139 -9.71 13.32 8.47
N SER A 140 -9.80 14.63 8.32
CA SER A 140 -9.97 15.32 7.02
C SER A 140 -11.28 14.92 6.31
N VAL A 141 -11.33 15.05 4.98
CA VAL A 141 -12.54 14.89 4.16
C VAL A 141 -13.16 13.50 4.31
N SER A 142 -14.47 13.44 4.49
CA SER A 142 -15.27 12.21 4.52
C SER A 142 -16.66 12.48 3.94
N PRO A 143 -17.09 11.78 2.87
CA PRO A 143 -16.36 10.76 2.12
C PRO A 143 -15.23 11.33 1.28
N LEU A 144 -14.11 10.60 1.14
CA LEU A 144 -13.17 10.84 0.05
C LEU A 144 -13.46 9.85 -1.11
N THR A 145 -13.97 10.37 -2.23
CA THR A 145 -14.28 9.56 -3.42
C THR A 145 -13.10 8.69 -3.88
N TRP A 146 -11.87 9.21 -3.76
CA TRP A 146 -10.67 8.48 -4.13
C TRP A 146 -10.38 7.30 -3.20
N SER A 147 -10.56 7.43 -1.88
CA SER A 147 -10.46 6.29 -0.94
C SER A 147 -11.40 5.15 -1.36
N HIS A 148 -12.64 5.49 -1.73
CA HIS A 148 -13.62 4.51 -2.21
C HIS A 148 -13.22 3.87 -3.55
N ALA A 149 -12.80 4.68 -4.53
CA ALA A 149 -12.37 4.17 -5.84
C ALA A 149 -11.15 3.24 -5.71
N ALA A 150 -10.16 3.60 -4.89
CA ALA A 150 -8.99 2.78 -4.61
C ALA A 150 -9.38 1.46 -3.93
N PHE A 151 -10.33 1.48 -2.98
CA PHE A 151 -10.79 0.28 -2.30
C PHE A 151 -11.46 -0.70 -3.28
N VAL A 152 -12.37 -0.19 -4.13
CA VAL A 152 -13.03 -1.01 -5.15
C VAL A 152 -12.01 -1.60 -6.13
N SER A 153 -11.03 -0.82 -6.59
CA SER A 153 -9.94 -1.30 -7.46
C SER A 153 -9.20 -2.47 -6.82
N ALA A 154 -8.70 -2.27 -5.60
CA ALA A 154 -7.90 -3.26 -4.90
C ALA A 154 -8.70 -4.56 -4.62
N VAL A 155 -9.98 -4.45 -4.24
CA VAL A 155 -10.85 -5.61 -4.06
C VAL A 155 -11.04 -6.39 -5.37
N GLN A 156 -11.25 -5.69 -6.49
CA GLN A 156 -11.36 -6.35 -7.79
C GLN A 156 -10.06 -7.06 -8.20
N HIS A 157 -8.91 -6.40 -8.03
CA HIS A 157 -7.61 -7.00 -8.32
C HIS A 157 -7.32 -8.20 -7.41
N PHE A 158 -7.62 -8.10 -6.12
CA PHE A 158 -7.52 -9.20 -5.17
C PHE A 158 -8.36 -10.40 -5.60
N ALA A 159 -9.63 -10.18 -5.97
CA ALA A 159 -10.52 -11.25 -6.42
C ALA A 159 -10.00 -11.94 -7.68
N ARG A 160 -9.52 -11.17 -8.66
CA ARG A 160 -8.92 -11.70 -9.90
C ARG A 160 -7.64 -12.49 -9.62
N ALA A 161 -6.76 -11.98 -8.76
CA ALA A 161 -5.53 -12.67 -8.38
C ALA A 161 -5.81 -13.99 -7.67
N SER A 162 -6.76 -13.99 -6.71
CA SER A 162 -7.22 -15.19 -6.00
C SER A 162 -7.78 -16.24 -6.94
N ALA A 163 -8.69 -15.86 -7.85
CA ALA A 163 -9.24 -16.77 -8.86
C ALA A 163 -8.14 -17.38 -9.74
N ARG A 164 -7.27 -16.54 -10.30
CA ARG A 164 -6.12 -16.96 -11.13
C ARG A 164 -5.23 -17.97 -10.41
N ILE A 165 -4.93 -17.75 -9.14
CA ILE A 165 -4.06 -18.63 -8.34
C ILE A 165 -4.78 -19.96 -8.05
N ARG A 166 -6.06 -19.92 -7.67
CA ARG A 166 -6.86 -21.14 -7.44
C ARG A 166 -6.97 -21.99 -8.70
N ASP A 167 -7.19 -21.37 -9.86
CA ASP A 167 -7.30 -22.10 -11.12
C ASP A 167 -5.98 -22.79 -11.49
N LYS A 168 -4.83 -22.11 -11.30
CA LYS A 168 -3.51 -22.73 -11.48
C LYS A 168 -3.31 -23.96 -10.58
N LEU A 169 -3.71 -23.88 -9.32
CA LEU A 169 -3.61 -24.99 -8.37
C LEU A 169 -4.51 -26.17 -8.78
N ARG A 170 -5.75 -25.88 -9.22
CA ARG A 170 -6.68 -26.92 -9.71
C ARG A 170 -6.14 -27.62 -10.95
N THR A 171 -5.59 -26.88 -11.91
CA THR A 171 -4.98 -27.45 -13.13
C THR A 171 -3.76 -28.31 -12.78
N ALA A 172 -2.88 -27.84 -11.90
CA ALA A 172 -1.71 -28.61 -11.46
C ALA A 172 -2.11 -29.91 -10.75
N SER A 173 -3.14 -29.88 -9.89
CA SER A 173 -3.65 -31.08 -9.21
C SER A 173 -4.24 -32.11 -10.17
N LYS A 174 -4.94 -31.67 -11.23
CA LYS A 174 -5.47 -32.58 -12.26
C LYS A 174 -4.36 -33.25 -13.06
N ALA A 175 -3.40 -32.47 -13.55
CA ALA A 175 -2.25 -33.00 -14.28
C ALA A 175 -1.42 -33.98 -13.44
N ALA A 176 -1.25 -33.69 -12.14
CA ALA A 176 -0.58 -34.61 -11.22
C ALA A 176 -1.37 -35.92 -11.07
N GLY A 177 -2.70 -35.86 -10.92
CA GLY A 177 -3.56 -37.05 -10.81
C GLY A 177 -3.62 -37.92 -12.06
N GLU A 178 -3.53 -37.33 -13.26
CA GLU A 178 -3.48 -38.05 -14.54
C GLU A 178 -2.13 -38.75 -14.80
N SER A 179 -1.04 -38.34 -14.13
CA SER A 179 0.29 -38.96 -14.28
C SER A 179 0.52 -40.18 -13.38
N ILE A 180 -0.39 -40.47 -12.44
CA ILE A 180 -0.28 -41.57 -11.46
C ILE A 180 -1.28 -42.70 -11.76
N ALA A 181 -2.12 -42.55 -12.78
CA ALA A 181 -3.08 -43.54 -13.28
C ALA A 181 -2.55 -44.15 -14.59
#